data_AF-A0A820I5P9-F1
#
_entry.id   AF-A0A820I5P9-F1
#
_cell.length_a   1.000
_cell.length_b   1.000
_cell.length_c   1.000
_cell.angle_alpha   90.00
_cell.angle_beta   90.00
_cell.angle_gamma   90.00
#
_symmetry.space_group_name_H-M   'P 1'
#
loop_
_entity.id
_entity.type
_entity.pdbx_description
1 polymer ?
#
loop_
_entity_poly.entity_id
_entity_poly.type
_entity_poly.pdbx_seq_one_letter_code
_entity_poly.pdbx_strand_id
1 'polypeptide(L)'
;MVFELLQAQFDEHFIQYTSRDASALCRSKSIDSQKLSAENQLFLFMIRLRRATDEQELAVYFDISQSTISRIIISWTRFVYSVFSSISLWLTKDKIQQALPFEMKKNYPDVRVIVDCTEFQIEQPINPQAQQDTWSTYKNTNTAKGNKN
;
A
#
# COMPACT_ATOMS: atom_id res chain seq x y z
N MET A 1 -8.06 20.51 -3.45
CA MET A 1 -7.04 20.77 -4.51
C MET A 1 -6.05 19.62 -4.71
N VAL A 2 -5.11 19.31 -3.80
CA VAL A 2 -4.16 18.17 -4.01
C VAL A 2 -4.90 16.83 -4.11
N PHE A 3 -5.90 16.61 -3.25
CA PHE A 3 -6.69 15.37 -3.22
C PHE A 3 -7.54 15.18 -4.49
N GLU A 4 -8.16 16.24 -5.00
CA GLU A 4 -8.97 16.21 -6.22
C GLU A 4 -8.13 16.04 -7.49
N LEU A 5 -6.93 16.61 -7.54
CA LEU A 5 -5.99 16.40 -8.64
C LEU A 5 -5.42 14.97 -8.64
N LEU A 6 -5.27 14.37 -7.45
CA LEU A 6 -4.87 12.97 -7.31
C LEU A 6 -6.00 12.03 -7.73
N GLN A 7 -7.24 12.34 -7.35
CA GLN A 7 -8.44 11.60 -7.74
C GLN A 7 -8.64 11.62 -9.28
N ALA A 8 -8.59 12.81 -9.89
CA ALA A 8 -8.75 12.97 -11.34
C ALA A 8 -7.64 12.26 -12.15
N GLN A 9 -6.40 12.30 -11.65
CA GLN A 9 -5.29 11.60 -12.30
C GLN A 9 -5.32 10.09 -12.07
N PHE A 10 -5.92 9.63 -10.97
CA PHE A 10 -6.21 8.22 -10.74
C PHE A 10 -7.27 7.72 -11.72
N ASP A 11 -8.35 8.47 -11.92
CA ASP A 11 -9.48 8.08 -12.76
C ASP A 11 -9.10 7.96 -14.26
N GLU A 12 -8.34 8.91 -14.82
CA GLU A 12 -7.90 8.83 -16.23
C GLU A 12 -6.93 7.68 -16.50
N HIS A 13 -5.96 7.47 -15.61
CA HIS A 13 -4.95 6.42 -15.76
C HIS A 13 -5.54 5.02 -15.52
N PHE A 14 -6.52 4.91 -14.62
CA PHE A 14 -7.26 3.69 -14.33
C PHE A 14 -8.11 3.23 -15.52
N ILE A 15 -8.81 4.15 -16.20
CA ILE A 15 -9.62 3.83 -17.39
C ILE A 15 -8.72 3.30 -18.54
N GLN A 16 -7.56 3.92 -18.77
CA GLN A 16 -6.64 3.45 -19.81
C GLN A 16 -6.04 2.07 -19.47
N TYR A 17 -5.73 1.82 -18.19
CA TYR A 17 -5.21 0.55 -17.70
C TYR A 17 -6.20 -0.61 -17.90
N THR A 18 -7.48 -0.40 -17.57
CA THR A 18 -8.52 -1.44 -17.74
C THR A 18 -8.68 -1.91 -19.18
N SER A 19 -8.43 -1.04 -20.18
CA SER A 19 -8.60 -1.42 -21.60
C SER A 19 -7.42 -2.20 -22.18
N ARG A 20 -6.18 -1.95 -21.72
CA ARG A 20 -4.98 -2.62 -22.23
C ARG A 20 -4.80 -4.02 -21.62
N ASP A 21 -4.96 -4.15 -20.31
CA ASP A 21 -4.62 -5.39 -19.61
C ASP A 21 -5.78 -6.36 -19.43
N ALA A 22 -7.04 -5.94 -19.64
CA ALA A 22 -8.13 -6.90 -19.84
C ALA A 22 -7.82 -7.86 -21.00
N SER A 23 -7.14 -7.38 -22.05
CA SER A 23 -6.69 -8.20 -23.18
C SER A 23 -5.50 -9.12 -22.83
N ALA A 24 -4.67 -8.73 -21.85
CA ALA A 24 -3.52 -9.51 -21.37
C ALA A 24 -3.96 -10.61 -20.39
N LEU A 25 -4.96 -10.33 -19.54
CA LEU A 25 -5.63 -11.31 -18.68
C LEU A 25 -6.30 -12.42 -19.51
N CYS A 26 -6.86 -12.07 -20.68
CA CYS A 26 -7.39 -13.03 -21.65
C CYS A 26 -6.31 -13.86 -22.38
N ARG A 27 -5.03 -13.48 -22.31
CA ARG A 27 -3.92 -14.14 -23.04
C ARG A 27 -3.08 -15.12 -22.21
N SER A 28 -3.27 -15.21 -20.90
CA SER A 28 -2.72 -16.33 -20.14
C SER A 28 -3.53 -17.59 -20.42
N LYS A 29 -3.07 -18.40 -21.37
CA LYS A 29 -3.64 -19.71 -21.72
C LYS A 29 -3.86 -20.56 -20.47
N SER A 30 -5.13 -20.92 -20.27
CA SER A 30 -5.66 -22.10 -19.57
C SER A 30 -4.91 -22.53 -18.31
N ILE A 31 -5.19 -21.87 -17.18
CA ILE A 31 -5.05 -22.53 -15.87
C ILE A 31 -6.35 -23.29 -15.66
N ASP A 32 -6.27 -24.59 -15.94
CA ASP A 32 -7.32 -25.60 -15.83
C ASP A 32 -8.38 -25.27 -14.78
N SER A 33 -9.63 -25.14 -15.23
CA SER A 33 -10.85 -25.12 -14.40
C SER A 33 -10.65 -24.48 -13.03
N GLN A 34 -10.42 -23.16 -12.97
CA GLN A 34 -10.35 -22.47 -11.69
C GLN A 34 -11.67 -22.68 -10.94
N LYS A 35 -11.65 -23.52 -9.90
CA LYS A 35 -12.77 -23.73 -8.96
C LYS A 35 -13.27 -22.43 -8.31
N LEU A 36 -12.52 -21.34 -8.44
CA LEU A 36 -12.75 -20.07 -7.77
C LEU A 36 -12.82 -18.93 -8.79
N SER A 37 -13.92 -18.17 -8.79
CA SER A 37 -14.09 -17.02 -9.68
C SER A 37 -13.06 -15.92 -9.41
N ALA A 38 -12.87 -14.99 -10.36
CA ALA A 38 -11.93 -13.89 -10.22
C ALA A 38 -12.27 -13.00 -9.00
N GLU A 39 -13.55 -12.77 -8.73
CA GLU A 39 -14.04 -12.01 -7.57
C GLU A 39 -13.65 -12.68 -6.26
N ASN A 40 -13.82 -14.00 -6.18
CA ASN A 40 -13.47 -14.77 -4.99
C ASN A 40 -11.95 -14.87 -4.80
N GLN A 41 -11.17 -14.92 -5.88
CA GLN A 41 -9.71 -14.84 -5.80
C GLN A 41 -9.23 -13.47 -5.31
N LEU A 42 -9.85 -12.38 -5.80
CA LEU A 42 -9.58 -11.03 -5.31
C LEU A 42 -9.96 -10.91 -3.83
N PHE A 43 -11.11 -11.44 -3.42
CA PHE A 43 -11.56 -11.44 -2.03
C PHE A 43 -10.57 -12.17 -1.11
N LEU A 44 -10.13 -13.37 -1.51
CA LEU A 44 -9.06 -14.11 -0.83
C LEU A 44 -7.78 -13.27 -0.69
N PHE A 45 -7.34 -12.64 -1.77
CA PHE A 45 -6.14 -11.80 -1.76
C PHE A 45 -6.30 -10.60 -0.81
N MET A 46 -7.47 -9.96 -0.78
CA MET A 46 -7.76 -8.88 0.17
C MET A 46 -7.75 -9.35 1.63
N ILE A 47 -8.27 -10.55 1.93
CA ILE A 47 -8.16 -11.14 3.27
C ILE A 47 -6.69 -11.32 3.66
N ARG A 48 -5.87 -11.87 2.75
CA ARG A 48 -4.44 -12.08 2.99
C ARG A 48 -3.71 -10.77 3.29
N LEU A 49 -4.02 -9.69 2.56
CA LEU A 49 -3.44 -8.37 2.78
C LEU A 49 -3.90 -7.74 4.11
N ARG A 50 -5.18 -7.89 4.46
CA ARG A 50 -5.74 -7.26 5.66
C ARG A 50 -5.29 -7.94 6.96
N ARG A 51 -5.28 -9.27 6.98
CA ARG A 51 -5.13 -10.07 8.20
C ARG A 51 -3.78 -10.79 8.30
N ALA A 52 -2.97 -10.75 7.24
CA ALA A 52 -1.73 -11.52 7.13
C ALA A 52 -1.90 -13.03 7.38
N THR A 53 -3.08 -13.59 7.08
CA THR A 53 -3.45 -14.99 7.37
C THR A 53 -2.56 -16.01 6.69
N ASP A 54 -2.40 -17.17 7.34
CA ASP A 54 -1.70 -18.31 6.77
C ASP A 54 -2.46 -18.91 5.58
N GLU A 55 -1.72 -19.46 4.62
CA GLU A 55 -2.30 -20.08 3.42
C GLU A 55 -3.14 -21.33 3.75
N GLN A 56 -2.82 -22.01 4.85
CA GLN A 56 -3.58 -23.17 5.33
C GLN A 56 -4.98 -22.76 5.83
N GLU A 57 -5.08 -21.65 6.55
CA GLU A 57 -6.37 -21.12 7.00
C GLU A 57 -7.25 -20.75 5.79
N LEU A 58 -6.66 -20.10 4.79
CA LEU A 58 -7.34 -19.75 3.54
C LEU A 58 -7.75 -20.98 2.73
N ALA A 59 -6.93 -22.03 2.70
CA ALA A 59 -7.27 -23.28 2.03
C ALA A 59 -8.56 -23.91 2.59
N VAL A 60 -8.73 -23.85 3.92
CA VAL A 60 -9.95 -24.33 4.61
C VAL A 60 -11.15 -23.45 4.28
N TYR A 61 -11.02 -22.12 4.32
CA TYR A 61 -12.17 -21.23 4.04
C TYR A 61 -12.69 -21.31 2.60
N PHE A 62 -11.79 -21.48 1.63
CA PHE A 62 -12.14 -21.47 0.21
C PHE A 62 -12.28 -22.88 -0.40
N ASP A 63 -12.13 -23.93 0.42
CA ASP A 63 -12.20 -25.34 0.02
C ASP A 63 -11.34 -25.67 -1.23
N ILE A 64 -10.10 -25.17 -1.21
CA ILE A 64 -9.12 -25.38 -2.28
C ILE A 64 -7.75 -25.70 -1.70
N SER A 65 -6.91 -26.38 -2.48
CA SER A 65 -5.58 -26.78 -2.00
C SER A 65 -4.71 -25.58 -1.67
N GLN A 66 -3.84 -25.71 -0.66
CA GLN A 66 -2.85 -24.68 -0.32
C GLN A 66 -1.98 -24.30 -1.52
N SER A 67 -1.62 -25.25 -2.39
CA SER A 67 -0.87 -24.98 -3.62
C SER A 67 -1.62 -24.05 -4.58
N THR A 68 -2.94 -24.10 -4.59
CA THR A 68 -3.81 -23.22 -5.39
C THR A 68 -3.86 -21.83 -4.76
N ILE A 69 -4.01 -21.74 -3.43
CA ILE A 69 -3.96 -20.48 -2.68
C ILE A 69 -2.65 -19.73 -2.96
N SER A 70 -1.51 -20.40 -2.85
CA SER A 70 -0.20 -19.78 -3.07
C SER A 70 -0.06 -19.24 -4.50
N ARG A 71 -0.50 -20.00 -5.51
CA ARG A 71 -0.55 -19.54 -6.90
C ARG A 71 -1.44 -18.32 -7.11
N ILE A 72 -2.63 -18.30 -6.48
CA ILE A 72 -3.55 -17.15 -6.51
C ILE A 72 -2.87 -15.93 -5.90
N ILE A 73 -2.31 -16.04 -4.68
CA ILE A 73 -1.64 -14.92 -3.98
C ILE A 73 -0.50 -14.36 -4.84
N ILE A 74 0.35 -15.22 -5.41
CA ILE A 74 1.46 -14.80 -6.26
C ILE A 74 0.95 -14.08 -7.52
N SER A 75 -0.09 -14.61 -8.17
CA SER A 75 -0.67 -14.00 -9.38
C SER A 75 -1.24 -12.62 -9.11
N TRP A 76 -2.05 -12.48 -8.05
CA TRP A 76 -2.63 -11.20 -7.65
C TRP A 76 -1.56 -10.21 -7.15
N THR A 77 -0.52 -10.68 -6.47
CA THR A 77 0.63 -9.83 -6.08
C THR A 77 1.30 -9.23 -7.32
N ARG A 78 1.54 -10.03 -8.37
CA ARG A 78 2.14 -9.54 -9.63
C ARG A 78 1.22 -8.56 -10.36
N PHE A 79 -0.07 -8.86 -10.43
CA PHE A 79 -1.07 -7.98 -11.03
C PHE A 79 -1.10 -6.64 -10.31
N VAL A 80 -1.25 -6.66 -8.98
CA VAL A 80 -1.31 -5.46 -8.15
C VAL A 80 -0.01 -4.67 -8.20
N TYR A 81 1.15 -5.34 -8.23
CA TYR A 81 2.44 -4.68 -8.46
C TYR A 81 2.47 -3.97 -9.82
N SER A 82 1.98 -4.60 -10.89
CA SER A 82 1.89 -3.98 -12.21
C SER A 82 1.00 -2.72 -12.19
N VAL A 83 -0.18 -2.81 -11.57
CA VAL A 83 -1.08 -1.66 -11.38
C VAL A 83 -0.36 -0.53 -10.64
N PHE A 84 0.20 -0.81 -9.46
CA PHE A 84 0.84 0.22 -8.64
C PHE A 84 2.11 0.79 -9.24
N SER A 85 2.88 -0.01 -9.99
CA SER A 85 4.07 0.47 -10.69
C SER A 85 3.75 1.51 -11.77
N SER A 86 2.51 1.49 -12.31
CA SER A 86 2.04 2.46 -13.29
C SER A 86 1.53 3.76 -12.67
N ILE A 87 1.22 3.75 -11.36
CA ILE A 87 0.69 4.92 -10.66
C ILE A 87 1.88 5.80 -10.24
N SER A 88 2.04 6.95 -10.89
CA SER A 88 2.99 7.97 -10.45
C SER A 88 2.49 8.63 -9.17
N LEU A 89 2.83 8.05 -8.01
CA LEU A 89 2.48 8.60 -6.70
C LEU A 89 3.09 9.99 -6.45
N TRP A 90 4.18 10.32 -7.15
CA TRP A 90 4.92 11.56 -6.96
C TRP A 90 4.59 12.59 -8.03
N LEU A 91 4.29 13.81 -7.60
CA LEU A 91 4.23 14.98 -8.49
C LEU A 91 5.63 15.30 -9.05
N THR A 92 5.66 15.89 -10.24
CA THR A 92 6.91 16.37 -10.85
C THR A 92 7.54 17.46 -9.98
N LYS A 93 8.87 17.66 -10.11
CA LYS A 93 9.61 18.68 -9.34
C LYS A 93 8.97 20.05 -9.51
N ASP A 94 8.61 20.40 -10.74
CA ASP A 94 8.07 21.71 -11.08
C ASP A 94 6.71 21.96 -10.44
N LYS A 95 5.81 20.97 -10.47
CA LYS A 95 4.49 21.07 -9.82
C LYS A 95 4.63 21.25 -8.31
N ILE A 96 5.59 20.55 -7.69
CA ILE A 96 5.86 20.71 -6.25
C ILE A 96 6.44 22.10 -5.96
N GLN A 97 7.39 22.58 -6.76
CA GLN A 97 8.01 23.91 -6.61
C GLN A 97 7.03 25.08 -6.75
N GLN A 98 5.98 24.90 -7.56
CA GLN A 98 4.91 25.88 -7.75
C GLN A 98 3.95 25.89 -6.55
N ALA A 99 3.67 24.72 -5.97
CA ALA A 99 2.77 24.58 -4.83
C ALA A 99 3.45 24.79 -3.47
N LEU A 100 4.79 24.80 -3.42
CA LEU A 100 5.54 24.91 -2.16
C LEU A 100 5.33 26.30 -1.52
N PRO A 101 4.92 26.37 -0.24
CA PRO A 101 4.79 27.64 0.47
C PRO A 101 6.09 28.45 0.48
N PHE A 102 5.98 29.78 0.48
CA PHE A 102 7.13 30.68 0.40
C PHE A 102 8.20 30.41 1.46
N GLU A 103 7.79 30.23 2.72
CA GLU A 103 8.73 29.97 3.83
C GLU A 103 9.46 28.63 3.66
N MET A 104 8.74 27.60 3.22
CA MET A 104 9.34 26.29 2.91
C MET A 104 10.31 26.39 1.73
N LYS A 105 9.97 27.14 0.69
CA LYS A 105 10.85 27.34 -0.47
C LYS A 105 12.12 28.11 -0.11
N LYS A 106 12.01 29.09 0.78
CA LYS A 106 13.15 29.87 1.28
C LYS A 106 14.12 29.02 2.09
N ASN A 107 13.60 28.20 3.01
CA ASN A 107 14.43 27.44 3.95
C ASN A 107 14.82 26.05 3.42
N TYR A 108 13.99 25.48 2.54
CA TYR A 108 14.11 24.12 2.03
C TYR A 108 13.76 24.04 0.53
N PRO A 109 14.55 24.69 -0.34
CA PRO A 109 14.24 24.82 -1.75
C PRO A 109 14.20 23.49 -2.51
N ASP A 110 14.82 22.42 -2.02
CA ASP A 110 14.78 21.10 -2.67
C ASP A 110 13.82 20.11 -2.00
N VAL A 111 12.96 20.55 -1.07
CA VAL A 111 11.94 19.68 -0.49
C VAL A 111 10.94 19.24 -1.55
N ARG A 112 10.72 17.93 -1.58
CA ARG A 112 9.77 17.26 -2.49
C ARG A 112 8.64 16.56 -1.75
N VAL A 113 8.94 16.04 -0.56
CA VAL A 113 8.05 15.19 0.22
C VAL A 113 8.27 15.50 1.69
N ILE A 114 7.19 15.62 2.44
CA ILE A 114 7.22 15.59 3.90
C ILE A 114 6.67 14.22 4.29
N VAL A 115 7.54 13.35 4.79
CA VAL A 115 7.13 12.06 5.31
C VAL A 115 6.92 12.25 6.80
N ASP A 116 5.67 12.16 7.24
CA ASP A 116 5.37 12.16 8.66
C ASP A 116 5.68 10.80 9.28
N CYS A 117 6.23 10.80 10.49
CA CYS A 117 6.59 9.58 11.20
C CYS A 117 5.34 8.96 11.81
N THR A 118 5.07 7.69 11.51
CA THR A 118 4.04 6.94 12.23
C THR A 118 4.57 6.54 13.61
N GLU A 119 4.03 7.16 14.66
CA GLU A 119 4.32 6.78 16.04
C GLU A 119 3.38 5.65 16.48
N PHE A 120 3.94 4.52 16.91
CA PHE A 120 3.17 3.40 17.46
C PHE A 120 3.11 3.49 18.96
N GLN A 121 1.93 3.41 19.55
CA GLN A 121 1.80 3.36 21.01
C GLN A 121 2.46 2.09 21.54
N ILE A 122 3.22 2.23 22.61
CA ILE A 122 3.85 1.12 23.33
C ILE A 122 3.41 1.13 24.79
N GLU A 123 3.61 -0.01 25.45
CA GLU A 123 3.48 -0.08 26.90
C GLU A 123 4.51 0.85 27.58
N GLN A 124 4.12 1.44 28.71
CA GLN A 124 5.01 2.32 29.47
C GLN A 124 6.27 1.55 29.90
N PRO A 125 7.46 1.98 29.49
CA PRO A 125 8.70 1.34 29.91
C PRO A 125 8.88 1.45 31.42
N ILE A 126 9.35 0.38 32.05
CA ILE A 126 9.67 0.37 33.48
C ILE A 126 10.90 1.26 33.77
N ASN A 127 11.86 1.31 32.83
CA ASN A 127 13.03 2.15 32.95
C ASN A 127 12.63 3.63 32.75
N PRO A 128 12.88 4.52 33.74
CA PRO A 128 12.50 5.93 33.64
C PRO A 128 13.14 6.67 32.46
N GLN A 129 14.39 6.34 32.12
CA GLN A 129 15.07 6.93 30.96
C GLN A 129 14.37 6.54 29.66
N ALA A 130 14.10 5.24 29.49
CA ALA A 130 13.38 4.76 28.31
C ALA A 130 11.96 5.32 28.24
N GLN A 131 11.30 5.53 29.38
CA GLN A 131 9.99 6.18 29.44
C GLN A 131 10.06 7.64 28.98
N GLN A 132 11.07 8.40 29.41
CA GLN A 132 11.27 9.77 28.95
C GLN A 132 11.57 9.81 27.45
N ASP A 133 12.44 8.92 26.97
CA ASP A 133 12.87 8.88 25.57
C ASP A 133 11.73 8.49 24.61
N THR A 134 10.77 7.70 25.08
CA THR A 134 9.62 7.25 24.28
C THR A 134 8.35 8.07 24.50
N TRP A 135 8.35 9.06 25.40
CA TRP A 135 7.17 9.86 25.67
C TRP A 135 6.83 10.77 24.49
N SER A 136 5.64 10.59 23.91
CA SER A 136 5.10 11.52 22.90
C SER A 136 4.17 12.50 23.59
N THR A 137 4.62 13.75 23.72
CA THR A 137 3.79 14.85 24.24
C THR A 137 2.53 15.05 23.38
N TYR A 138 2.63 14.84 22.07
CA TYR A 138 1.51 14.97 21.14
C TYR A 138 0.43 13.90 21.39
N LYS A 139 0.83 12.64 21.62
CA LYS A 139 -0.11 11.53 21.86
C LYS A 139 -0.42 11.28 23.33
N ASN A 140 0.23 12.01 24.24
CA ASN A 140 0.12 11.85 25.68
C ASN A 140 0.31 10.38 26.13
N THR A 141 1.22 9.66 25.48
CA THR A 141 1.53 8.25 25.75
C THR A 141 2.95 7.94 25.30
N ASN A 142 3.52 6.84 25.82
CA ASN A 142 4.75 6.27 25.29
C ASN A 142 4.52 5.72 23.88
N THR A 143 5.43 6.07 22.97
CA THR A 143 5.40 5.67 21.56
C THR A 143 6.78 5.27 21.07
N ALA A 144 6.81 4.29 20.17
CA ALA A 144 7.99 3.97 19.39
C ALA A 144 7.93 4.68 18.04
N LYS A 145 9.06 5.27 17.64
CA LYS A 145 9.28 5.81 16.30
C LYS A 145 10.13 4.82 15.52
N GLY A 146 9.75 4.56 14.28
CA GLY A 146 10.57 3.74 13.38
C GLY A 146 11.84 4.48 12.97
N ASN A 147 12.92 4.34 13.74
CA ASN A 147 14.24 4.83 13.34
C ASN A 147 14.97 3.70 12.59
N LYS A 148 15.48 3.99 11.39
CA LYS A 148 16.49 3.14 10.74
C LYS A 148 17.83 3.43 11.42
N ASN A 149 18.30 2.52 12.27
CA ASN A 149 19.71 2.43 12.61
C ASN A 149 20.47 1.73 11.49
#